data_AF-A0A401PMF5-F1
#
_entry.id   AF-A0A401PMF5-F1
#
_cell.length_a   1.000
_cell.length_b   1.000
_cell.length_c   1.000
_cell.angle_alpha   90.00
_cell.angle_beta   90.00
_cell.angle_gamma   90.00
#
_symmetry.space_group_name_H-M   'P 1'
#
loop_
_entity.id
_entity.type
_entity.pdbx_description
1 polymer ?
#
loop_
_entity_poly.entity_id
_entity_poly.type
_entity_poly.pdbx_seq_one_letter_code
_entity_poly.pdbx_strand_id
1 'polypeptide(L)'
;MADAKQEQNEQLKRWLGSKTELEPSVLKKKKTKVKFDDGAVFLTACSGGDTDDAKKLMGRGSDINNTNVDRLTILHQACIDDNLDMVNFLVEHFANINQPDNEG
;
A
#
# COMPACT_ATOMS: atom_id res chain seq x y z
N MET A 1 -12.77 -36.42 6.64
CA MET A 1 -11.75 -35.54 5.98
C MET A 1 -11.93 -35.45 4.47
N ALA A 2 -12.57 -36.41 3.78
CA ALA A 2 -12.81 -36.34 2.34
C ALA A 2 -13.86 -35.29 1.93
N ASP A 3 -14.87 -35.07 2.76
CA ASP A 3 -16.02 -34.18 2.50
C ASP A 3 -15.62 -32.73 2.20
N ALA A 4 -14.89 -32.08 3.12
CA ALA A 4 -14.49 -30.68 2.98
C ALA A 4 -13.58 -30.43 1.75
N LYS A 5 -12.75 -31.41 1.39
CA LYS A 5 -11.87 -31.31 0.21
C LYS A 5 -12.64 -31.48 -1.09
N GLN A 6 -13.71 -32.29 -1.07
CA GLN A 6 -14.60 -32.46 -2.21
C GLN A 6 -15.49 -31.23 -2.42
N GLU A 7 -16.01 -30.66 -1.34
CA GLU A 7 -16.82 -29.44 -1.36
C GLU A 7 -16.01 -28.22 -1.84
N GLN A 8 -14.75 -28.11 -1.40
CA GLN A 8 -13.81 -27.10 -1.92
C GLN A 8 -13.58 -27.25 -3.43
N ASN A 9 -13.42 -28.48 -3.92
CA ASN A 9 -13.18 -28.77 -5.33
C ASN A 9 -14.43 -28.46 -6.19
N GLU A 10 -15.62 -28.70 -5.66
CA GLU A 10 -16.88 -28.34 -6.31
C GLU A 10 -17.08 -26.82 -6.37
N GLN A 11 -16.72 -26.10 -5.29
CA GLN A 11 -16.73 -24.63 -5.28
C GLN A 11 -15.73 -24.03 -6.28
N LEU A 12 -14.53 -24.60 -6.39
CA LEU A 12 -13.54 -24.19 -7.39
C LEU A 12 -14.06 -24.39 -8.82
N LYS A 13 -14.74 -25.51 -9.11
CA LYS A 13 -15.38 -25.75 -10.41
C LYS A 13 -16.53 -24.79 -10.71
N ARG A 14 -17.30 -24.39 -9.69
CA ARG A 14 -18.35 -23.37 -9.81
C ARG A 14 -17.75 -22.00 -10.13
N TRP A 15 -16.56 -21.72 -9.60
CA TRP A 15 -15.84 -20.48 -9.81
C TRP A 15 -15.19 -20.42 -11.20
N LEU A 16 -14.60 -21.51 -11.69
CA LEU A 16 -14.10 -21.67 -13.06
C LEU A 16 -15.25 -21.58 -14.07
N GLY A 17 -15.37 -20.44 -14.76
CA GLY A 17 -16.42 -20.09 -15.73
C GLY A 17 -17.38 -19.00 -15.24
N SER A 18 -17.23 -18.55 -13.99
CA SER A 18 -18.05 -17.48 -13.43
C SER A 18 -17.60 -16.11 -13.91
N LYS A 19 -18.48 -15.11 -13.81
CA LYS A 19 -18.16 -13.71 -14.08
C LYS A 19 -17.03 -13.16 -13.18
N THR A 20 -16.72 -13.86 -12.08
CA THR A 20 -15.62 -13.52 -11.16
C THR A 20 -14.27 -14.12 -11.58
N GLU A 21 -14.24 -15.10 -12.50
CA GLU A 21 -13.01 -15.62 -13.11
C GLU A 21 -12.58 -14.79 -14.33
N LEU A 22 -13.53 -14.11 -14.98
CA LEU A 22 -13.22 -13.14 -16.03
C LEU A 22 -12.41 -12.00 -15.40
N GLU A 23 -11.09 -12.16 -15.41
CA GLU A 23 -10.11 -11.15 -15.02
C GLU A 23 -10.57 -9.79 -15.55
N PRO A 24 -10.73 -8.77 -14.68
CA PRO A 24 -10.96 -7.43 -15.15
C PRO A 24 -9.65 -6.95 -15.81
N SER A 25 -9.50 -7.28 -17.08
CA SER A 25 -8.55 -6.65 -17.98
C SER A 25 -8.83 -5.15 -17.95
N VAL A 26 -8.01 -4.45 -17.18
CA VAL A 26 -8.05 -3.00 -16.95
C VAL A 26 -9.35 -2.55 -16.26
N LEU A 27 -9.30 -2.46 -14.92
CA LEU A 27 -10.30 -1.74 -14.13
C LEU A 27 -10.43 -0.31 -14.68
N LYS A 28 -11.45 -0.08 -15.53
CA LYS A 28 -11.87 1.27 -15.91
C LYS A 28 -12.10 2.03 -14.61
N LYS A 29 -11.34 3.10 -14.36
CA LYS A 29 -11.39 3.94 -13.16
C LYS A 29 -12.82 4.46 -12.95
N LYS A 30 -13.66 3.65 -12.29
CA LYS A 30 -14.93 4.09 -11.73
C LYS A 30 -14.55 5.06 -10.63
N LYS A 31 -15.19 6.23 -10.59
CA LYS A 31 -15.02 7.18 -9.49
C LYS A 31 -15.39 6.45 -8.19
N THR A 32 -14.39 6.05 -7.43
CA THR A 32 -14.58 5.41 -6.13
C THR A 32 -15.16 6.45 -5.18
N LYS A 33 -16.27 6.09 -4.51
CA LYS A 33 -16.89 6.95 -3.50
C LYS A 33 -16.11 6.96 -2.19
N VAL A 34 -15.38 5.87 -1.92
CA VAL A 34 -14.55 5.70 -0.73
C VAL A 34 -13.17 6.29 -0.98
N LYS A 35 -12.71 7.12 -0.05
CA LYS A 35 -11.37 7.70 -0.01
C LYS A 35 -10.78 7.44 1.38
N PHE A 36 -9.47 7.27 1.42
CA PHE A 36 -8.69 7.18 2.65
C PHE A 36 -7.92 8.49 2.84
N ASP A 37 -7.39 8.67 4.04
CA ASP A 37 -6.49 9.77 4.34
C ASP A 37 -5.23 9.70 3.46
N ASP A 38 -4.80 10.83 2.91
CA ASP A 38 -3.68 10.89 1.96
C ASP A 38 -2.35 10.46 2.60
N GLY A 39 -2.19 10.68 3.92
CA GLY A 39 -1.06 10.20 4.69
C GLY A 39 -1.03 8.69 4.84
N ALA A 40 -2.16 8.11 5.25
CA ALA A 40 -2.30 6.67 5.37
C ALA A 40 -2.08 5.96 4.03
N VAL A 41 -2.60 6.52 2.93
CA VAL A 41 -2.39 5.99 1.58
C VAL A 41 -0.92 6.08 1.18
N PHE A 42 -0.26 7.20 1.46
CA PHE A 42 1.15 7.39 1.18
C PHE A 42 2.05 6.42 1.96
N LEU A 43 1.82 6.27 3.26
CA LEU A 43 2.56 5.33 4.10
C LEU A 43 2.45 3.90 3.56
N THR A 44 1.23 3.48 3.20
CA THR A 44 0.97 2.13 2.70
C THR A 44 1.59 1.90 1.31
N ALA A 45 1.55 2.89 0.42
CA ALA A 45 2.17 2.81 -0.91
C ALA A 45 3.69 2.62 -0.81
N CYS A 46 4.34 3.35 0.11
CA CYS A 46 5.77 3.24 0.33
C CYS A 46 6.16 1.93 1.04
N SER A 47 5.36 1.43 2.00
CA SER A 47 5.56 0.09 2.57
C SER A 47 5.46 -1.03 1.53
N GLY A 48 4.69 -0.83 0.46
CA GLY A 48 4.66 -1.75 -0.68
C GLY A 48 5.89 -1.70 -1.58
N GLY A 49 6.79 -0.73 -1.41
CA GLY A 49 7.95 -0.51 -2.27
C GLY A 49 7.63 0.19 -3.61
N ASP A 50 6.37 0.57 -3.83
CA ASP A 50 5.91 1.19 -5.08
C ASP A 50 6.26 2.70 -5.13
N THR A 51 7.52 2.99 -5.44
CA THR A 51 8.03 4.37 -5.57
C THR A 51 7.28 5.20 -6.62
N ASP A 52 6.76 4.56 -7.67
CA ASP A 52 5.95 5.22 -8.71
C ASP A 52 4.62 5.76 -8.17
N ASP A 53 3.97 5.00 -7.28
CA ASP A 53 2.74 5.45 -6.63
C ASP A 53 3.02 6.49 -5.55
N ALA A 54 4.14 6.36 -4.82
CA ALA A 54 4.62 7.39 -3.90
C ALA A 54 4.83 8.73 -4.62
N LYS A 55 5.46 8.73 -5.80
CA LYS A 55 5.62 9.94 -6.64
C LYS A 55 4.28 10.55 -7.05
N LYS A 56 3.32 9.72 -7.47
CA LYS A 56 1.97 10.21 -7.85
C LYS A 56 1.23 10.82 -6.67
N LEU A 57 1.39 10.27 -5.47
CA LEU A 57 0.77 10.79 -4.26
C LEU A 57 1.41 12.11 -3.81
N MET A 58 2.74 12.23 -3.87
CA MET A 58 3.41 13.52 -3.67
C MET A 58 2.94 14.58 -4.67
N GLY A 59 2.75 14.21 -5.95
CA GLY A 59 2.18 15.11 -6.96
C GLY A 59 0.73 15.55 -6.69
N ARG A 60 0.02 14.85 -5.80
CA ARG A 60 -1.33 15.24 -5.33
C ARG A 60 -1.30 16.12 -4.08
N GLY A 61 -0.13 16.36 -3.49
CA GLY A 61 0.04 17.17 -2.29
C GLY A 61 0.13 16.37 -0.99
N SER A 62 0.39 15.05 -1.04
CA SER A 62 0.71 14.28 0.16
C SER A 62 1.98 14.81 0.83
N ASP A 63 1.94 15.00 2.15
CA ASP A 63 3.12 15.35 2.95
C ASP A 63 4.03 14.14 3.14
N ILE A 64 5.30 14.27 2.78
CA ILE A 64 6.32 13.23 2.94
C ILE A 64 6.63 12.94 4.42
N ASN A 65 6.40 13.93 5.29
CA ASN A 65 6.65 13.84 6.73
C ASN A 65 5.42 13.41 7.53
N ASN A 66 4.37 12.96 6.85
CA ASN A 66 3.18 12.51 7.55
C ASN A 66 3.50 11.28 8.41
N THR A 67 2.80 11.17 9.53
CA THR A 67 3.07 10.18 10.56
C THR A 67 1.84 9.34 10.88
N ASN A 68 2.06 8.09 11.29
CA ASN A 68 0.99 7.26 11.85
C ASN A 68 0.67 7.64 13.31
N VAL A 69 -0.16 6.83 13.97
CA VAL A 69 -0.56 7.01 15.38
C VAL A 69 0.62 6.99 16.36
N ASP A 70 1.72 6.34 15.99
CA ASP A 70 2.95 6.22 16.79
C ASP A 70 3.98 7.32 16.47
N ARG A 71 3.55 8.34 15.70
CA ARG A 71 4.43 9.38 15.14
C ARG A 71 5.54 8.85 14.22
N LEU A 72 5.42 7.61 13.74
CA LEU A 72 6.36 7.06 12.77
C LEU A 72 6.11 7.67 11.40
N THR A 73 7.13 8.32 10.86
CA THR A 73 7.17 8.75 9.46
C THR A 73 7.40 7.55 8.55
N ILE A 74 7.21 7.75 7.24
CA ILE A 74 7.57 6.71 6.28
C ILE A 74 9.06 6.36 6.29
N LEU A 75 9.93 7.29 6.69
CA LEU A 75 11.35 7.02 6.80
C LEU A 75 11.65 6.03 7.93
N HIS A 76 10.96 6.12 9.06
CA HIS A 76 11.07 5.11 10.12
C HIS A 76 10.69 3.73 9.58
N GLN A 77 9.57 3.64 8.88
CA GLN A 77 9.09 2.38 8.32
C GLN A 77 10.07 1.80 7.29
N ALA A 78 10.61 2.64 6.39
CA ALA A 78 11.61 2.21 5.41
C ALA A 78 12.88 1.66 6.07
N CYS A 79 13.31 2.24 7.20
CA CYS A 79 14.42 1.72 8.01
C CYS A 79 14.07 0.39 8.70
N ILE A 80 12.84 0.24 9.23
CA ILE A 80 12.36 -1.01 9.85
C ILE A 80 12.31 -2.15 8.82
N ASP A 81 11.89 -1.84 7.59
CA ASP A 81 11.75 -2.80 6.50
C ASP A 81 13.07 -3.09 5.76
N ASP A 82 14.19 -2.49 6.18
CA ASP A 82 15.51 -2.56 5.51
C ASP A 82 15.45 -2.17 4.02
N ASN A 83 14.55 -1.25 3.67
CA ASN A 83 14.31 -0.83 2.30
C ASN A 83 15.17 0.39 1.95
N LEU A 84 16.43 0.13 1.60
CA LEU A 84 17.41 1.17 1.27
C LEU A 84 16.98 2.03 0.06
N ASP A 85 16.34 1.43 -0.94
CA ASP A 85 15.85 2.16 -2.11
C ASP A 85 14.79 3.19 -1.73
N MET A 86 13.86 2.82 -0.83
CA MET A 86 12.86 3.74 -0.31
C MET A 86 13.50 4.82 0.59
N VAL A 87 14.48 4.47 1.41
CA VAL A 87 15.24 5.46 2.21
C VAL A 87 15.91 6.50 1.31
N ASN A 88 16.62 6.06 0.27
CA ASN A 88 17.26 6.96 -0.70
C ASN A 88 16.22 7.86 -1.38
N PHE A 89 15.13 7.28 -1.86
CA PHE A 89 14.04 8.01 -2.47
C PHE A 89 13.46 9.10 -1.54
N LEU A 90 13.21 8.78 -0.28
CA LEU A 90 12.67 9.74 0.70
C LEU A 90 13.66 10.87 1.00
N VAL A 91 14.95 10.55 1.12
CA VAL A 91 16.01 11.53 1.36
C VAL A 91 16.18 12.46 0.14
N GLU A 92 16.12 11.92 -1.08
CA GLU A 92 16.13 12.71 -2.32
C GLU A 92 14.94 13.69 -2.41
N HIS A 93 13.81 13.31 -1.82
CA HIS A 93 12.60 14.12 -1.75
C HIS A 93 12.50 14.99 -0.49
N PHE A 94 13.62 15.24 0.22
CA PHE A 94 13.72 16.12 1.39
C PHE A 94 12.83 15.69 2.57
N ALA A 95 12.65 14.38 2.79
CA ALA A 95 12.06 13.88 4.03
C ALA A 95 12.89 14.35 5.24
N ASN A 96 12.22 14.69 6.34
CA ASN A 96 12.89 15.06 7.58
C ASN A 96 13.47 13.82 8.26
N ILE A 97 14.79 13.70 8.20
CA ILE A 97 15.58 12.59 8.73
C ILE A 97 15.57 12.55 10.27
N ASN A 98 15.34 13.70 10.91
CA ASN A 98 15.40 13.86 12.36
C ASN A 98 14.01 14.00 12.98
N GLN A 99 12.95 13.49 12.35
CA GLN A 99 11.64 13.45 13.01
C GLN A 99 11.72 12.45 14.18
N PRO A 100 11.41 12.85 15.42
CA PRO A 100 11.27 11.93 16.52
C PRO A 100 9.92 11.22 16.43
N ASP A 101 9.91 9.94 16.81
CA ASP A 101 8.69 9.17 17.00
C ASP A 101 8.06 9.47 18.38
N ASN A 102 7.22 8.58 18.90
CA ASN A 102 6.66 8.70 20.24
C ASN A 102 7.63 8.29 21.37
N GLU A 103 8.70 7.56 21.05
CA GLU A 103 9.67 7.04 22.02
C GLU A 103 10.89 7.99 22.19
N GLY A 104 11.08 8.95 21.29
CA GLY A 104 12.00 10.08 21.44
C GLY A 104 13.18 10.04 20.49
#